data_AF-A0A7Y8GHW9-F1
#
_entry.id   AF-A0A7Y8GHW9-F1
#
_cell.length_a   1.000
_cell.length_b   1.000
_cell.length_c   1.000
_cell.angle_alpha   90.00
_cell.angle_beta   90.00
_cell.angle_gamma   90.00
#
_symmetry.space_group_name_H-M   'P 1'
#
loop_
_entity.id
_entity.type
_entity.pdbx_description
1 polymer ?
#
loop_
_entity_poly.entity_id
_entity_poly.type
_entity_poly.pdbx_seq_one_letter_code
_entity_poly.pdbx_strand_id
1 'polypeptide(L)'
;MIMRLEMIEKSLAEKLKSVSEEQRRSAVKVACELAFQACPVEAPIVFESLRQLRSGNKLTTDQVSELEALAAQLDEKYFDLQDSLDEGQNVNVEGLQLFSQARAVSALSLAGGEDSFIAAAEAIYEASSAVDDGTQIFNAILSDLSRF
;
A
#
# COMPACT_ATOMS: atom_id res chain seq x y z
N MET A 1 -19.02 7.95 -2.19
CA MET A 1 -18.01 7.73 -1.14
C MET A 1 -16.77 8.49 -1.55
N ILE A 2 -16.18 9.29 -0.66
CA ILE A 2 -14.90 9.97 -0.92
C ILE A 2 -13.79 8.95 -0.59
N MET A 3 -12.82 8.78 -1.49
CA MET A 3 -11.68 7.88 -1.26
C MET A 3 -10.62 8.57 -0.39
N ARG A 4 -9.87 7.80 0.41
CA ARG A 4 -8.82 8.39 1.28
C ARG A 4 -7.74 9.09 0.47
N LEU A 5 -7.35 8.53 -0.68
CA LEU A 5 -6.44 9.18 -1.63
C LEU A 5 -6.97 10.54 -2.09
N GLU A 6 -8.28 10.69 -2.30
CA GLU A 6 -8.88 11.96 -2.76
C GLU A 6 -8.73 13.09 -1.72
N MET A 7 -8.52 12.74 -0.44
CA MET A 7 -8.29 13.70 0.64
C MET A 7 -6.85 14.24 0.70
N ILE A 8 -5.87 13.46 0.23
CA ILE A 8 -4.44 13.80 0.32
C ILE A 8 -3.81 14.12 -1.04
N GLU A 9 -4.31 13.50 -2.12
CA GLU A 9 -3.89 13.81 -3.48
C GLU A 9 -5.05 13.71 -4.49
N LYS A 10 -5.85 14.78 -4.53
CA LYS A 10 -7.07 14.85 -5.33
C LYS A 10 -6.80 14.70 -6.83
N SER A 11 -5.74 15.32 -7.36
CA SER A 11 -5.45 15.26 -8.80
C SER A 11 -5.12 13.84 -9.26
N LEU A 12 -4.36 13.09 -8.47
CA LEU A 12 -4.08 11.69 -8.74
C LEU A 12 -5.35 10.84 -8.69
N ALA A 13 -6.21 11.03 -7.69
CA ALA A 13 -7.49 10.31 -7.61
C ALA A 13 -8.39 10.58 -8.83
N GLU A 14 -8.48 11.83 -9.29
CA GLU A 14 -9.21 12.19 -10.51
C GLU A 14 -8.58 11.58 -11.77
N LYS A 15 -7.25 11.56 -11.86
CA LYS A 15 -6.54 10.90 -12.95
C LYS A 15 -6.86 9.41 -12.99
N LEU A 16 -6.84 8.73 -11.84
CA LEU A 16 -7.18 7.30 -11.75
C LEU A 16 -8.60 7.00 -12.23
N LYS A 17 -9.58 7.90 -12.00
CA LYS A 17 -10.96 7.74 -12.53
C LYS A 17 -10.99 7.72 -14.06
N SER A 18 -10.06 8.42 -14.72
CA SER A 18 -10.02 8.59 -16.19
C SER A 18 -9.20 7.56 -16.97
N VAL A 19 -8.26 6.87 -16.32
CA VAL A 19 -7.35 5.90 -16.97
C VAL A 19 -7.95 4.48 -16.98
N SER A 20 -7.40 3.60 -17.83
CA SER A 20 -7.87 2.21 -17.98
C SER A 20 -7.59 1.35 -16.75
N GLU A 21 -8.25 0.18 -16.65
CA GLU A 21 -7.96 -0.81 -15.60
C GLU A 21 -6.47 -1.23 -15.63
N GLU A 22 -5.89 -1.39 -16.81
CA GLU A 22 -4.48 -1.75 -16.97
C GLU A 22 -3.55 -0.67 -16.41
N GLN A 23 -3.84 0.60 -16.70
CA GLN A 23 -3.09 1.74 -16.16
C GLN A 23 -3.22 1.83 -14.63
N ARG A 24 -4.41 1.55 -14.07
CA ARG A 24 -4.60 1.48 -12.60
C ARG A 24 -3.79 0.35 -11.98
N ARG A 25 -3.77 -0.84 -12.60
CA ARG A 25 -2.94 -1.96 -12.12
C ARG A 25 -1.45 -1.61 -12.16
N SER A 26 -1.00 -0.90 -13.20
CA SER A 26 0.38 -0.39 -13.28
C SER A 26 0.69 0.58 -12.14
N ALA A 27 -0.21 1.54 -11.88
CA ALA A 27 -0.07 2.48 -10.77
C ALA A 27 0.03 1.78 -9.41
N VAL A 28 -0.82 0.78 -9.14
CA VAL A 28 -0.77 -0.03 -7.91
C VAL A 28 0.54 -0.80 -7.79
N LYS A 29 1.01 -1.39 -8.89
CA LYS A 29 2.32 -2.07 -8.93
C LYS A 29 3.44 -1.11 -8.51
N VAL A 30 3.52 0.07 -9.12
CA VAL A 30 4.54 1.08 -8.79
C VAL A 30 4.47 1.48 -7.31
N ALA A 31 3.27 1.73 -6.80
CA ALA A 31 3.05 2.09 -5.40
C ALA A 31 3.55 1.00 -4.44
N CYS A 32 3.13 -0.25 -4.66
CA CYS A 32 3.53 -1.38 -3.82
C CYS A 32 5.05 -1.61 -3.89
N GLU A 33 5.65 -1.56 -5.09
CA GLU A 33 7.09 -1.77 -5.24
C GLU A 33 7.91 -0.73 -4.48
N LEU A 34 7.51 0.53 -4.50
CA LEU A 34 8.19 1.60 -3.75
C LEU A 34 7.98 1.46 -2.24
N ALA A 35 6.77 1.11 -1.79
CA ALA A 35 6.49 0.87 -0.37
C ALA A 35 7.37 -0.25 0.19
N PHE A 36 7.46 -1.40 -0.49
CA PHE A 36 8.30 -2.52 -0.03
C PHE A 36 9.81 -2.31 -0.22
N GLN A 37 10.22 -1.38 -1.08
CA GLN A 37 11.62 -0.93 -1.12
C GLN A 37 12.00 -0.11 0.12
N ALA A 38 11.07 0.72 0.61
CA ALA A 38 11.29 1.56 1.78
C ALA A 38 11.14 0.79 3.11
N CYS A 39 10.16 -0.13 3.19
CA CYS A 39 9.90 -0.93 4.39
C CYS A 39 9.74 -2.43 4.04
N PRO A 40 10.86 -3.17 3.89
CA PRO A 40 10.81 -4.58 3.57
C PRO A 40 10.06 -5.41 4.62
N VAL A 41 9.30 -6.41 4.15
CA VAL A 41 8.63 -7.41 4.97
C VAL A 41 9.04 -8.80 4.49
N GLU A 42 9.71 -9.55 5.36
CA GLU A 42 10.20 -10.90 5.05
C GLU A 42 9.12 -11.94 5.29
N ALA A 43 8.17 -12.05 4.36
CA ALA A 43 7.12 -13.06 4.40
C ALA A 43 6.95 -13.71 3.02
N PRO A 44 6.88 -15.07 2.92
CA PRO A 44 6.69 -15.76 1.63
C PRO A 44 5.53 -15.21 0.80
N ILE A 45 4.40 -14.95 1.46
CA ILE A 45 3.20 -14.41 0.81
C ILE A 45 3.41 -13.03 0.16
N VAL A 46 4.24 -12.18 0.77
CA VAL A 46 4.59 -10.86 0.22
C VAL A 46 5.40 -11.03 -1.06
N PHE A 47 6.42 -11.91 -1.05
CA PHE A 47 7.25 -12.16 -2.23
C PHE A 47 6.43 -12.75 -3.39
N GLU A 48 5.57 -13.72 -3.10
CA GLU A 48 4.71 -14.35 -4.09
C GLU A 48 3.70 -13.35 -4.69
N SER A 49 3.09 -12.52 -3.86
CA SER A 49 2.10 -11.52 -4.29
C SER A 49 2.74 -10.40 -5.12
N LEU A 50 3.90 -9.88 -4.71
CA LEU A 50 4.68 -8.93 -5.52
C LEU A 50 5.08 -9.52 -6.87
N ARG A 51 5.40 -10.82 -6.93
CA ARG A 51 5.69 -11.51 -8.18
C ARG A 51 4.48 -11.56 -9.12
N GLN A 52 3.27 -11.76 -8.58
CA GLN A 52 2.03 -11.71 -9.38
C GLN A 52 1.81 -10.31 -9.95
N LEU A 53 1.90 -9.26 -9.14
CA LEU A 53 1.78 -7.86 -9.59
C LEU A 53 2.78 -7.54 -10.70
N ARG A 54 4.04 -7.95 -10.54
CA ARG A 54 5.10 -7.76 -11.56
C ARG A 54 4.80 -8.45 -12.88
N SER A 55 4.12 -9.59 -12.82
CA SER A 55 3.73 -10.39 -13.99
C SER A 55 2.42 -9.90 -14.62
N GLY A 56 1.78 -8.87 -14.07
CA GLY A 56 0.49 -8.36 -14.52
C GLY A 56 -0.71 -9.22 -14.12
N ASN A 57 -0.51 -10.19 -13.22
CA ASN A 57 -1.55 -11.09 -12.75
C ASN A 57 -2.31 -10.49 -11.56
N LYS A 58 -3.56 -10.90 -11.39
CA LYS A 58 -4.35 -10.61 -10.19
C LYS A 58 -3.91 -11.51 -9.03
N LEU A 59 -4.04 -11.01 -7.81
CA LEU A 59 -3.90 -11.83 -6.61
C LEU A 59 -5.08 -12.80 -6.49
N THR A 60 -4.82 -13.98 -5.93
CA THR A 60 -5.90 -14.92 -5.59
C THR A 60 -6.60 -14.48 -4.31
N THR A 61 -7.81 -14.99 -4.07
CA THR A 61 -8.54 -14.74 -2.81
C THR A 61 -7.74 -15.20 -1.60
N ASP A 62 -7.09 -16.37 -1.67
CA ASP A 62 -6.23 -16.87 -0.59
C ASP A 62 -5.07 -15.92 -0.32
N GLN A 63 -4.42 -15.39 -1.37
CA GLN A 63 -3.33 -14.42 -1.21
C GLN A 63 -3.81 -13.14 -0.54
N VAL A 64 -4.97 -12.62 -0.94
CA VAL A 64 -5.56 -11.44 -0.33
C VAL A 64 -5.83 -11.68 1.16
N SER A 65 -6.47 -12.79 1.51
CA SER A 65 -6.79 -13.12 2.91
C SER A 65 -5.53 -13.32 3.77
N GLU A 66 -4.49 -13.95 3.24
CA GLU A 66 -3.21 -14.11 3.96
C GLU A 66 -2.50 -12.76 4.18
N LEU A 67 -2.53 -11.86 3.19
CA LEU A 67 -1.98 -10.51 3.33
C LEU A 67 -2.78 -9.67 4.33
N GLU A 68 -4.11 -9.75 4.32
CA GLU A 68 -4.96 -9.08 5.30
C GLU A 68 -4.66 -9.54 6.72
N ALA A 69 -4.51 -10.86 6.91
CA ALA A 69 -4.13 -11.43 8.21
C ALA A 69 -2.73 -10.96 8.66
N LEU A 70 -1.77 -10.87 7.73
CA LEU A 70 -0.44 -10.37 8.03
C LEU A 70 -0.45 -8.87 8.39
N ALA A 71 -1.19 -8.04 7.66
CA ALA A 71 -1.34 -6.62 7.96
C ALA A 71 -1.97 -6.42 9.35
N ALA A 72 -3.02 -7.17 9.69
CA ALA A 72 -3.66 -7.11 10.99
C ALA A 72 -2.71 -7.49 12.13
N GLN A 73 -1.87 -8.53 11.95
CA GLN A 73 -0.86 -8.90 12.95
C GLN A 73 0.21 -7.83 13.15
N LEU A 74 0.58 -7.11 12.10
CA LEU A 74 1.55 -6.00 12.20
C LEU A 74 0.93 -4.79 12.92
N ASP A 75 -0.33 -4.46 12.63
CA ASP A 75 -1.07 -3.44 13.36
C ASP A 75 -1.26 -3.79 14.84
N GLU A 76 -1.57 -5.04 15.16
CA GLU A 76 -1.71 -5.51 16.56
C GLU A 76 -0.40 -5.33 17.32
N LYS A 77 0.73 -5.76 16.75
CA LYS A 77 2.06 -5.53 17.34
C LYS A 77 2.39 -4.05 17.52
N TYR A 78 1.98 -3.21 16.56
CA TYR A 78 2.15 -1.77 16.67
C TYR A 78 1.36 -1.22 17.87
N PHE A 79 0.10 -1.61 18.03
CA PHE A 79 -0.74 -1.17 19.14
C PHE A 79 -0.23 -1.67 20.49
N ASP A 80 0.15 -2.96 20.59
CA ASP A 80 0.75 -3.53 21.80
C ASP A 80 2.00 -2.76 22.23
N LEU A 81 2.84 -2.37 21.25
CA LEU A 81 4.04 -1.62 21.52
C LEU A 81 3.74 -0.17 21.93
N GLN A 82 2.75 0.49 21.32
CA GLN A 82 2.31 1.84 21.72
C GLN A 82 1.73 1.84 23.14
N ASP A 83 0.89 0.86 23.48
CA ASP A 83 0.27 0.74 24.81
C ASP A 83 1.30 0.46 25.92
N SER A 84 2.47 -0.10 25.56
CA SER A 84 3.57 -0.36 26.48
C SER A 84 4.45 0.86 26.79
N LEU A 85 4.30 1.96 26.03
CA LEU A 85 5.09 3.17 26.22
C LEU A 85 4.40 4.14 27.18
N ASP A 86 5.12 4.56 28.23
CA ASP A 86 4.66 5.63 29.11
C ASP A 86 4.52 6.96 28.36
N GLU A 87 3.51 7.77 28.71
CA GLU A 87 3.32 9.12 28.17
C GLU A 87 4.60 9.96 28.30
N GLY A 88 5.21 10.32 27.17
CA GLY A 88 6.39 11.20 27.10
C GLY A 88 7.70 10.56 26.66
N GLN A 89 7.73 9.26 26.31
CA GLN A 89 8.90 8.68 25.64
C GLN A 89 8.98 9.09 24.15
N ASN A 90 10.22 9.25 23.66
CA ASN A 90 10.54 9.69 22.30
C ASN A 90 9.96 8.76 21.22
N VAL A 91 9.97 9.25 19.98
CA VAL A 91 9.60 8.53 18.75
C VAL A 91 9.99 7.05 18.80
N ASN A 92 8.96 6.19 18.84
CA ASN A 92 9.12 4.75 18.82
C ASN A 92 9.43 4.27 17.40
N VAL A 93 10.73 4.17 17.08
CA VAL A 93 11.21 3.76 15.75
C VAL A 93 10.70 2.36 15.37
N GLU A 94 10.67 1.43 16.32
CA GLU A 94 10.14 0.08 16.08
C GLU A 94 8.63 0.10 15.82
N GLY A 95 7.88 0.92 16.56
CA GLY A 95 6.46 1.14 16.32
C GLY A 95 6.18 1.75 14.94
N LEU A 96 6.95 2.77 14.54
CA LEU A 96 6.85 3.34 13.20
C LEU A 96 7.15 2.29 12.12
N GLN A 97 8.14 1.43 12.34
CA GLN A 97 8.45 0.35 11.40
C GLN A 97 7.28 -0.64 11.27
N LEU A 98 6.69 -1.08 12.39
CA LEU A 98 5.52 -1.98 12.38
C LEU A 98 4.32 -1.36 11.67
N PHE A 99 4.05 -0.07 11.95
CA PHE A 99 3.01 0.68 11.26
C PHE A 99 3.27 0.73 9.75
N SER A 100 4.47 1.15 9.33
CA SER A 100 4.84 1.22 7.91
C SER A 100 4.68 -0.12 7.21
N GLN A 101 5.13 -1.21 7.84
CA GLN A 101 4.97 -2.56 7.30
C GLN A 101 3.49 -2.97 7.17
N ALA A 102 2.65 -2.66 8.16
CA ALA A 102 1.22 -2.95 8.10
C ALA A 102 0.55 -2.22 6.92
N ARG A 103 0.88 -0.93 6.72
CA ARG A 103 0.38 -0.13 5.59
C ARG A 103 0.88 -0.69 4.25
N ALA A 104 2.15 -1.08 4.13
CA ALA A 104 2.67 -1.68 2.90
C ALA A 104 2.00 -3.01 2.55
N VAL A 105 1.78 -3.88 3.54
CA VAL A 105 1.07 -5.16 3.34
C VAL A 105 -0.40 -4.92 3.00
N SER A 106 -1.06 -3.96 3.64
CA SER A 106 -2.43 -3.57 3.31
C SER A 106 -2.56 -3.04 1.88
N ALA A 107 -1.59 -2.24 1.41
CA ALA A 107 -1.54 -1.78 0.02
C ALA A 107 -1.51 -2.96 -0.97
N LEU A 108 -0.74 -4.01 -0.64
CA LEU A 108 -0.63 -5.20 -1.46
C LEU A 108 -1.92 -6.03 -1.46
N SER A 109 -2.59 -6.19 -0.31
CA SER A 109 -3.86 -6.93 -0.27
C SER A 109 -4.94 -6.24 -1.09
N LEU A 110 -5.02 -4.91 -1.01
CA LEU A 110 -5.96 -4.08 -1.76
C LEU A 110 -5.78 -4.19 -3.28
N ALA A 111 -4.58 -4.54 -3.76
CA ALA A 111 -4.34 -4.80 -5.18
C ALA A 111 -5.18 -5.96 -5.75
N GLY A 112 -5.70 -6.84 -4.89
CA GLY A 112 -6.60 -7.93 -5.26
C GLY A 112 -8.10 -7.55 -5.33
N GLY A 113 -8.46 -6.29 -5.08
CA GLY A 113 -9.86 -5.86 -5.06
C GLY A 113 -10.59 -5.96 -6.41
N GLU A 114 -11.90 -6.19 -6.36
CA GLU A 114 -12.74 -6.37 -7.56
C GLU A 114 -12.93 -5.07 -8.36
N ASP A 115 -13.28 -3.97 -7.68
CA ASP A 115 -13.41 -2.66 -8.33
C ASP A 115 -12.02 -2.04 -8.51
N SER A 116 -11.58 -1.98 -9.76
CA SER A 116 -10.25 -1.49 -10.12
C SER A 116 -9.95 -0.07 -9.66
N PHE A 117 -10.93 0.83 -9.63
CA PHE A 117 -10.71 2.21 -9.20
C PHE A 117 -10.56 2.28 -7.69
N ILE A 118 -11.47 1.64 -6.95
CA ILE A 118 -11.43 1.61 -5.48
C ILE A 118 -10.16 0.92 -5.01
N ALA A 119 -9.86 -0.26 -5.56
CA ALA A 119 -8.64 -1.02 -5.26
C ALA A 119 -7.39 -0.16 -5.46
N ALA A 120 -7.30 0.55 -6.59
CA ALA A 120 -6.15 1.40 -6.87
C ALA A 120 -6.04 2.60 -5.93
N ALA A 121 -7.14 3.32 -5.69
CA ALA A 121 -7.13 4.49 -4.83
C ALA A 121 -6.73 4.13 -3.39
N GLU A 122 -7.28 3.05 -2.85
CA GLU A 122 -7.01 2.61 -1.48
C GLU A 122 -5.60 2.01 -1.35
N ALA A 123 -5.15 1.19 -2.32
CA ALA A 123 -3.79 0.66 -2.31
C ALA A 123 -2.72 1.75 -2.37
N ILE A 124 -2.91 2.77 -3.21
CA ILE A 124 -1.97 3.90 -3.33
C ILE A 124 -1.94 4.73 -2.04
N TYR A 125 -3.10 4.94 -1.40
CA TYR A 125 -3.17 5.61 -0.11
C TYR A 125 -2.37 4.86 0.97
N GLU A 126 -2.59 3.55 1.11
CA GLU A 126 -1.86 2.71 2.06
C GLU A 126 -0.35 2.71 1.77
N ALA A 127 0.05 2.53 0.50
CA ALA A 127 1.45 2.56 0.10
C ALA A 127 2.11 3.92 0.43
N SER A 128 1.40 5.02 0.21
CA SER A 128 1.90 6.37 0.56
C SER A 128 2.03 6.60 2.06
N SER A 129 1.21 5.91 2.87
CA SER A 129 1.26 5.96 4.33
C SER A 129 2.35 5.07 4.91
N ALA A 130 2.91 4.15 4.11
CA ALA A 130 3.97 3.24 4.53
C ALA A 130 5.37 3.89 4.52
N VAL A 131 5.52 5.06 3.89
CA VAL A 131 6.80 5.73 3.66
C VAL A 131 6.80 7.13 4.26
N ASP A 132 7.99 7.67 4.55
CA ASP A 132 8.13 9.00 5.16
C ASP A 132 7.58 10.13 4.28
N ASP A 133 7.74 10.00 2.96
CA ASP A 133 7.30 10.98 1.96
C ASP A 133 6.50 10.31 0.83
N GLY A 134 5.19 10.22 1.04
CA GLY A 134 4.25 9.64 0.07
C GLY A 134 4.23 10.36 -1.29
N THR A 135 4.73 11.61 -1.39
CA THR A 135 4.76 12.33 -2.66
C THR A 135 5.67 11.68 -3.69
N GLN A 136 6.69 10.94 -3.24
CA GLN A 136 7.58 10.18 -4.13
C GLN A 136 6.83 9.08 -4.88
N ILE A 137 5.90 8.40 -4.20
CA ILE A 137 5.01 7.41 -4.81
C ILE A 137 4.08 8.08 -5.82
N PHE A 138 3.45 9.20 -5.47
CA PHE A 138 2.54 9.91 -6.38
C PHE A 138 3.25 10.37 -7.65
N ASN A 139 4.45 10.95 -7.52
CA ASN A 139 5.26 11.39 -8.65
C ASN A 139 5.68 10.22 -9.55
N ALA A 140 6.06 9.08 -8.97
CA ALA A 140 6.41 7.88 -9.73
C ALA A 140 5.21 7.34 -10.53
N ILE A 141 4.03 7.30 -9.91
CA ILE A 141 2.79 6.88 -10.58
C ILE A 141 2.44 7.82 -11.72
N LEU A 142 2.47 9.13 -11.51
CA LEU A 142 2.17 10.12 -12.55
C LEU A 142 3.16 10.00 -13.73
N SER A 143 4.44 9.77 -13.44
CA SER A 143 5.43 9.52 -14.48
C SER A 143 5.17 8.21 -15.23
N ASP A 144 4.72 7.16 -14.56
CA ASP A 144 4.38 5.88 -15.20
C ASP A 144 3.15 6.04 -16.12
N LEU A 145 2.09 6.67 -15.61
CA LEU A 145 0.85 6.90 -16.35
C LEU A 145 1.03 7.78 -17.59
N SER A 146 2.05 8.64 -17.64
CA SER A 146 2.40 9.44 -18.82
C SER A 146 3.06 8.67 -19.96
N ARG A 147 3.46 7.41 -19.73
CA ARG A 147 4.15 6.56 -20.73
C ARG A 147 3.19 5.71 -21.57
N PHE A 148 1.90 5.76 -21.25
CA PHE A 148 0.82 5.06 -21.95
C PHE A 148 0.24 5.90 -23.08
#